data_AF-A0A955JZ89-F1
#
_entry.id   AF-A0A955JZ89-F1
#
_cell.length_a   1.000
_cell.length_b   1.000
_cell.length_c   1.000
_cell.angle_alpha   90.00
_cell.angle_beta   90.00
_cell.angle_gamma   90.00
#
_symmetry.space_group_name_H-M   'P 1'
#
loop_
_entity.id
_entity.type
_entity.pdbx_description
1 polymer ?
#
loop_
_entity_poly.entity_id
_entity_poly.type
_entity_poly.pdbx_seq_one_letter_code
_entity_poly.pdbx_strand_id
1 'polypeptide(L)'
;MANPVSKIGKRFSPARLISRRRGKQIIKDFSDKNGFVYFGRVYQGGIDRRIVRGLTVSNKHFDHHYCVGTYEGYDISFVERSDTLLHTGSKAKKSHQWHILSFDLLVAKDLPHIFVGMHTHSESFYLQLFTKYPHLRAINLSSSGTHKAEFLNKYRVYAKPGRAVEVESILNPLVTEMVSKHFGSLAIEIEGSLLYVYSENITLSEQLLDAMLKNGRWLADHIDRQADETSSYEP
;
A
#
# COMPACT_ATOMS: atom_id res chain seq x y z
N MET A 1 16.01 37.06 22.94
CA MET A 1 15.64 35.89 23.77
C MET A 1 14.25 35.43 23.35
N ALA A 2 14.14 34.25 22.72
CA ALA A 2 12.86 33.75 22.20
C ALA A 2 12.12 32.93 23.27
N ASN A 3 10.89 33.33 23.59
CA ASN A 3 10.05 32.74 24.63
C ASN A 3 9.80 31.22 24.40
N PRO A 4 9.98 30.35 25.41
CA PRO A 4 9.80 28.90 25.28
C PRO A 4 8.33 28.43 25.20
N VAL A 5 7.36 29.34 25.36
CA VAL A 5 5.93 29.00 25.49
C VAL A 5 5.27 28.63 24.14
N SER A 6 5.85 29.02 22.99
CA SER A 6 5.23 28.82 21.67
C SER A 6 5.33 27.40 21.10
N LYS A 7 6.12 26.51 21.73
CA LYS A 7 6.33 25.12 21.25
C LYS A 7 5.36 24.10 21.84
N ILE A 8 4.65 24.41 22.92
CA ILE A 8 3.72 23.47 23.59
C ILE A 8 2.32 23.52 22.93
N GLY A 9 1.84 24.71 22.55
CA GLY A 9 0.50 24.88 21.96
C GLY A 9 0.28 24.23 20.57
N LYS A 10 1.35 23.92 19.82
CA LYS A 10 1.24 23.25 18.50
C LYS A 10 0.96 21.74 18.60
N ARG A 11 1.09 21.13 19.79
CA ARG A 11 0.80 19.70 19.99
C ARG A 11 -0.68 19.40 20.24
N PHE A 12 -1.48 20.41 20.59
CA PHE A 12 -2.91 20.29 20.92
C PHE A 12 -3.76 21.32 20.17
N SER A 13 -3.64 21.40 18.83
CA SER A 13 -4.58 22.24 18.08
C SER A 13 -5.96 21.54 18.01
N PRO A 14 -7.06 22.23 18.33
CA PRO A 14 -8.41 21.66 18.26
C PRO A 14 -8.74 21.07 16.89
N ALA A 15 -8.28 21.73 15.81
CA ALA A 15 -8.46 21.24 14.44
C ALA A 15 -7.83 19.85 14.20
N ARG A 16 -6.64 19.58 14.77
CA ARG A 16 -6.01 18.25 14.66
C ARG A 16 -6.75 17.19 15.46
N LEU A 17 -7.29 17.56 16.62
CA LEU A 17 -8.10 16.65 17.44
C LEU A 17 -9.42 16.29 16.74
N ILE A 18 -10.09 17.28 16.13
CA ILE A 18 -11.31 17.08 15.36
C ILE A 18 -11.04 16.20 14.13
N SER A 19 -9.98 16.50 13.37
CA SER A 19 -9.58 15.69 12.21
C SER A 19 -9.28 14.24 12.60
N ARG A 20 -8.57 14.00 13.71
CA ARG A 20 -8.32 12.65 14.23
C ARG A 20 -9.59 11.91 14.64
N ARG A 21 -10.52 12.61 15.32
CA ARG A 21 -11.82 12.02 15.69
C ARG A 21 -12.63 11.66 14.46
N ARG A 22 -12.65 12.52 13.44
CA ARG A 22 -13.33 12.28 12.18
C ARG A 22 -12.72 11.10 11.42
N GLY A 23 -11.39 11.03 11.30
CA GLY A 23 -10.69 9.90 10.67
C GLY A 23 -10.99 8.58 11.36
N LYS A 24 -10.95 8.56 12.71
CA LYS A 24 -11.35 7.38 13.49
C LYS A 24 -12.79 6.95 13.20
N GLN A 25 -13.73 7.89 13.11
CA GLN A 25 -15.12 7.56 12.84
C GLN A 25 -15.29 6.98 11.43
N ILE A 26 -14.68 7.61 10.42
CA ILE A 26 -14.67 7.12 9.03
C ILE A 26 -14.16 5.67 8.96
N ILE A 27 -13.08 5.33 9.67
CA ILE A 27 -12.53 3.97 9.64
C ILE A 27 -13.47 2.98 10.34
N LYS A 28 -14.12 3.38 11.43
CA LYS A 28 -15.12 2.54 12.10
C LYS A 28 -16.32 2.30 11.21
N ASP A 29 -16.86 3.34 10.59
CA ASP A 29 -18.00 3.24 9.68
C ASP A 29 -17.64 2.36 8.47
N PHE A 30 -16.43 2.53 7.92
CA PHE A 30 -15.89 1.65 6.89
C PHE A 30 -15.78 0.19 7.36
N SER A 31 -15.33 -0.03 8.59
CA SER A 31 -15.20 -1.38 9.16
C SER A 31 -16.56 -2.03 9.32
N ASP A 32 -17.51 -1.33 9.95
CA ASP A 32 -18.87 -1.82 10.20
C ASP A 32 -19.60 -2.10 8.87
N LYS A 33 -19.46 -1.21 7.87
CA LYS A 33 -20.06 -1.36 6.54
C LYS A 33 -19.57 -2.61 5.79
N ASN A 34 -18.29 -2.96 5.93
CA ASN A 34 -17.66 -4.05 5.18
C ASN A 34 -17.44 -5.31 6.02
N GLY A 35 -17.96 -5.37 7.26
CA GLY A 35 -17.86 -6.54 8.14
C GLY A 35 -16.47 -6.74 8.76
N PHE A 36 -15.65 -5.70 8.86
CA PHE A 36 -14.33 -5.78 9.49
C PHE A 36 -14.42 -5.58 11.00
N VAL A 37 -13.60 -6.31 11.74
CA VAL A 37 -13.40 -6.16 13.18
C VAL A 37 -12.37 -5.06 13.42
N TYR A 38 -12.80 -3.97 14.05
CA TYR A 38 -11.96 -2.82 14.39
C TYR A 38 -11.26 -3.00 15.76
N PHE A 39 -9.94 -3.05 15.78
CA PHE A 39 -9.14 -3.19 17.01
C PHE A 39 -8.53 -1.88 17.51
N GLY A 40 -8.45 -0.85 16.67
CA GLY A 40 -7.81 0.42 17.03
C GLY A 40 -6.29 0.33 17.06
N ARG A 41 -5.66 0.67 18.19
CA ARG A 41 -4.19 0.71 18.26
C ARG A 41 -3.63 -0.68 18.58
N VAL A 42 -2.62 -1.11 17.83
CA VAL A 42 -1.96 -2.40 18.03
C VAL A 42 -0.47 -2.19 18.29
N TYR A 43 0.06 -2.91 19.28
CA TYR A 43 1.49 -2.94 19.59
C TYR A 43 2.11 -4.19 18.99
N GLN A 44 3.21 -4.04 18.26
CA GLN A 44 3.86 -5.14 17.51
C GLN A 44 4.58 -6.16 18.40
N GLY A 45 4.66 -5.94 19.70
CA GLY A 45 5.32 -6.84 20.66
C GLY A 45 4.40 -7.89 21.30
N GLY A 46 3.13 -7.97 20.90
CA GLY A 46 2.15 -8.93 21.42
C GLY A 46 1.96 -10.14 20.50
N ILE A 47 1.85 -11.31 21.13
CA ILE A 47 1.72 -12.64 20.52
C ILE A 47 0.59 -12.68 19.47
N ASP A 48 0.95 -13.23 18.31
CA ASP A 48 0.07 -13.81 17.28
C ASP A 48 -0.87 -12.85 16.54
N ARG A 49 -0.30 -11.88 15.80
CA ARG A 49 -1.03 -11.10 14.79
C ARG A 49 -0.19 -10.97 13.52
N ARG A 50 -0.83 -11.14 12.36
CA ARG A 50 -0.18 -11.01 11.05
C ARG A 50 0.28 -9.56 10.87
N ILE A 51 1.59 -9.33 10.95
CA ILE A 51 2.18 -8.00 10.85
C ILE A 51 2.06 -7.52 9.40
N VAL A 52 1.34 -6.43 9.16
CA VAL A 52 1.33 -5.74 7.85
C VAL A 52 2.71 -5.12 7.65
N ARG A 53 3.61 -5.81 6.96
CA ARG A 53 5.00 -5.35 6.79
C ARG A 53 5.10 -4.36 5.63
N GLY A 54 4.78 -4.80 4.41
CA GLY A 54 4.81 -3.98 3.21
C GLY A 54 6.11 -3.17 3.03
N LEU A 55 6.03 -2.04 2.31
CA LEU A 55 7.15 -1.11 2.08
C LEU A 55 7.55 -0.27 3.31
N THR A 56 6.71 -0.22 4.34
CA THR A 56 6.80 0.77 5.45
C THR A 56 7.49 0.20 6.70
N VAL A 57 8.62 -0.48 6.53
CA VAL A 57 9.27 -1.33 7.57
C VAL A 57 10.29 -0.56 8.40
N SER A 58 9.82 0.42 9.16
CA SER A 58 10.64 1.09 10.16
C SER A 58 10.40 0.52 11.54
N ASN A 59 11.43 0.26 12.34
CA ASN A 59 11.21 -0.18 13.73
C ASN A 59 10.64 0.93 14.64
N LYS A 60 10.37 2.12 14.11
CA LYS A 60 9.89 3.30 14.84
C LYS A 60 8.50 3.76 14.42
N HIS A 61 7.85 3.03 13.50
CA HIS A 61 6.51 3.39 13.07
C HIS A 61 5.45 3.11 14.16
N PHE A 62 4.29 3.73 14.01
CA PHE A 62 3.13 3.50 14.85
C PHE A 62 1.92 3.10 14.00
N ASP A 63 1.34 1.96 14.34
CA ASP A 63 0.14 1.42 13.72
C ASP A 63 -1.10 1.79 14.55
N HIS A 64 -2.05 2.43 13.87
CA HIS A 64 -3.36 2.80 14.40
C HIS A 64 -4.46 2.23 13.53
N HIS A 65 -5.67 2.19 14.10
CA HIS A 65 -6.88 1.83 13.40
C HIS A 65 -6.78 0.46 12.68
N TYR A 66 -6.11 -0.50 13.31
CA TYR A 66 -6.01 -1.86 12.76
C TYR A 66 -7.39 -2.49 12.67
N CYS A 67 -7.73 -3.01 11.50
CA CYS A 67 -8.97 -3.72 11.24
C CYS A 67 -8.68 -4.98 10.44
N VAL A 68 -9.44 -6.04 10.66
CA VAL A 68 -9.35 -7.27 9.84
C VAL A 68 -10.73 -7.77 9.49
N GLY A 69 -10.87 -8.43 8.35
CA GLY A 69 -12.08 -9.14 8.00
C GLY A 69 -11.93 -9.78 6.63
N THR A 70 -12.99 -10.47 6.21
CA THR A 70 -13.03 -11.12 4.90
C THR A 70 -13.97 -10.31 4.00
N TYR A 71 -13.51 -9.98 2.80
CA TYR A 71 -14.31 -9.27 1.80
C TYR A 71 -14.25 -9.99 0.47
N GLU A 72 -15.41 -10.43 -0.03
CA GLU A 72 -15.56 -11.12 -1.32
C GLU A 72 -14.56 -12.28 -1.55
N GLY A 73 -14.28 -13.05 -0.49
CA GLY A 73 -13.42 -14.24 -0.52
C GLY A 73 -11.96 -14.01 -0.11
N TYR A 74 -11.57 -12.77 0.14
CA TYR A 74 -10.20 -12.41 0.53
C TYR A 74 -10.12 -12.03 1.99
N ASP A 75 -9.13 -12.56 2.70
CA ASP A 75 -8.77 -12.06 4.03
C ASP A 75 -7.99 -10.75 3.88
N ILE A 76 -8.48 -9.72 4.57
CA ILE A 76 -7.99 -8.35 4.43
C ILE A 76 -7.63 -7.80 5.80
N SER A 77 -6.48 -7.11 5.86
CA SER A 77 -6.13 -6.27 6.99
C SER A 77 -5.96 -4.82 6.55
N PHE A 78 -6.44 -3.90 7.38
CA PHE A 78 -6.25 -2.47 7.24
C PHE A 78 -5.40 -1.93 8.38
N VAL A 79 -4.52 -0.97 8.08
CA VAL A 79 -3.82 -0.18 9.10
C VAL A 79 -3.54 1.24 8.63
N GLU A 80 -3.66 2.19 9.55
CA GLU A 80 -3.09 3.53 9.40
C GLU A 80 -1.72 3.55 10.08
N ARG A 81 -0.65 3.64 9.28
CA ARG A 81 0.72 3.69 9.75
C ARG A 81 1.24 5.12 9.73
N SER A 82 1.99 5.50 10.75
CA SER A 82 2.71 6.77 10.77
C SER A 82 4.17 6.56 11.16
N ASP A 83 5.07 7.28 10.51
CA ASP A 83 6.50 7.25 10.83
C ASP A 83 7.16 8.59 10.53
N THR A 84 8.35 8.81 11.10
CA THR A 84 9.16 10.00 10.85
C THR A 84 10.44 9.61 10.12
N LEU A 85 10.49 9.92 8.83
CA LEU A 85 11.57 9.57 7.93
C LEU A 85 12.56 10.73 7.77
N LEU A 86 13.82 10.40 7.52
CA LEU A 86 14.78 11.39 7.03
C LEU A 86 14.49 11.66 5.56
N HIS A 87 14.37 12.93 5.20
CA HIS A 87 14.17 13.31 3.81
C HIS A 87 15.50 13.19 3.05
N THR A 88 15.49 12.50 1.91
CA THR A 88 16.66 12.32 1.04
C THR A 88 17.27 13.68 0.68
N GLY A 89 18.58 13.84 0.89
CA GLY A 89 19.28 15.10 0.63
C GLY A 89 19.19 16.16 1.72
N SER A 90 18.48 15.92 2.83
CA SER A 90 18.46 16.85 3.97
C SER A 90 18.53 16.13 5.32
N LYS A 91 19.02 16.80 6.37
CA LYS A 91 18.92 16.29 7.75
C LYS A 91 17.51 16.48 8.35
N ALA A 92 16.55 16.98 7.56
CA ALA A 92 15.20 17.26 8.04
C ALA A 92 14.40 15.95 8.17
N LYS A 93 13.73 15.82 9.31
CA LYS A 93 12.78 14.74 9.58
C LYS A 93 11.39 15.15 9.13
N LYS A 94 10.74 14.32 8.32
CA LYS A 94 9.36 14.52 7.86
C LYS A 94 8.46 13.41 8.41
N SER A 95 7.28 13.79 8.89
CA SER A 95 6.26 12.83 9.29
C SER A 95 5.52 12.38 8.04
N HIS A 96 5.34 11.07 7.91
CA HIS A 96 4.55 10.44 6.87
C HIS A 96 3.41 9.65 7.51
N GLN A 97 2.29 9.59 6.81
CA GLN A 97 1.15 8.77 7.15
C GLN A 97 0.72 7.96 5.93
N TRP A 98 0.51 6.67 6.16
CA TRP A 98 0.05 5.71 5.16
C TRP A 98 -1.25 5.08 5.62
N HIS A 99 -2.12 4.81 4.66
CA HIS A 99 -3.20 3.85 4.87
C HIS A 99 -2.88 2.64 3.99
N ILE A 100 -2.93 1.45 4.58
CA ILE A 100 -2.47 0.21 3.97
C ILE A 100 -3.59 -0.80 4.07
N LEU A 101 -4.02 -1.32 2.93
CA LEU A 101 -4.78 -2.57 2.87
C LEU A 101 -3.85 -3.68 2.41
N SER A 102 -3.88 -4.81 3.10
CA SER A 102 -3.24 -6.06 2.65
C SER A 102 -4.32 -7.10 2.37
N PHE A 103 -4.20 -7.78 1.24
CA PHE A 103 -5.06 -8.85 0.77
C PHE A 103 -4.25 -10.13 0.75
N ASP A 104 -4.74 -11.17 1.41
CA ASP A 104 -4.19 -12.52 1.33
C ASP A 104 -4.60 -13.16 0.02
N LEU A 105 -3.65 -13.28 -0.91
CA LEU A 105 -3.88 -13.91 -2.21
C LEU A 105 -4.06 -15.42 -2.02
N LEU A 106 -4.96 -16.00 -2.82
CA LEU A 106 -5.32 -17.42 -2.71
C LEU A 106 -4.34 -18.33 -3.47
N VAL A 107 -3.55 -17.74 -4.37
CA VAL A 107 -2.54 -18.45 -5.17
C VAL A 107 -1.47 -19.14 -4.32
N ALA A 108 -1.23 -20.41 -4.62
CA ALA A 108 -0.19 -21.25 -3.98
C ALA A 108 1.20 -21.15 -4.65
N LYS A 109 1.37 -20.23 -5.60
CA LYS A 109 2.59 -20.03 -6.42
C LYS A 109 3.47 -18.91 -5.86
N ASP A 110 4.79 -19.05 -6.03
CA ASP A 110 5.76 -17.99 -5.74
C ASP A 110 5.62 -16.82 -6.72
N LEU A 111 4.98 -15.74 -6.29
CA LEU A 111 4.84 -14.52 -7.08
C LEU A 111 6.12 -13.67 -7.08
N PRO A 112 6.45 -13.00 -8.19
CA PRO A 112 7.55 -12.03 -8.20
C PRO A 112 7.24 -10.87 -7.26
N HIS A 113 8.27 -10.38 -6.56
CA HIS A 113 8.14 -9.12 -5.82
C HIS A 113 7.99 -7.98 -6.81
N ILE A 114 6.80 -7.39 -6.84
CA ILE A 114 6.42 -6.27 -7.69
C ILE A 114 6.09 -5.09 -6.82
N PHE A 115 6.59 -3.92 -7.18
CA PHE A 115 6.16 -2.67 -6.61
C PHE A 115 5.80 -1.67 -7.72
N VAL A 116 4.59 -1.12 -7.67
CA VAL A 116 4.09 -0.10 -8.59
C VAL A 116 3.87 1.18 -7.81
N GLY A 117 4.70 2.18 -8.06
CA GLY A 117 4.62 3.49 -7.41
C GLY A 117 4.48 4.61 -8.42
N MET A 118 3.95 5.76 -8.02
CA MET A 118 3.88 6.91 -8.93
C MET A 118 5.24 7.60 -9.09
N HIS A 119 5.49 8.24 -10.24
CA HIS A 119 6.69 9.08 -10.42
C HIS A 119 6.71 10.31 -9.51
N THR A 120 5.54 10.76 -9.02
CA THR A 120 5.40 11.96 -8.19
C THR A 120 5.70 11.74 -6.71
N HIS A 121 5.79 10.49 -6.25
CA HIS A 121 6.16 10.23 -4.87
C HIS A 121 7.64 10.57 -4.65
N SER A 122 7.96 11.12 -3.49
CA SER A 122 9.34 11.47 -3.16
C SER A 122 10.23 10.23 -3.10
N GLU A 123 11.48 10.32 -3.52
CA GLU A 123 12.45 9.22 -3.36
C GLU A 123 12.56 8.73 -1.91
N SER A 124 12.31 9.61 -0.93
CA SER A 124 12.28 9.24 0.49
C SER A 124 11.21 8.19 0.83
N PHE A 125 10.11 8.16 0.09
CA PHE A 125 9.05 7.16 0.24
C PHE A 125 9.53 5.78 -0.21
N TYR A 126 10.24 5.69 -1.34
CA TYR A 126 10.80 4.43 -1.82
C TYR A 126 12.13 4.05 -1.15
N LEU A 127 12.78 4.96 -0.42
CA LEU A 127 14.07 4.69 0.20
C LEU A 127 14.00 3.48 1.16
N GLN A 128 12.92 3.37 1.93
CA GLN A 128 12.71 2.21 2.83
C GLN A 128 12.54 0.92 2.04
N LEU A 129 11.77 0.96 0.96
CA LEU A 129 11.59 -0.17 0.04
C LEU A 129 12.95 -0.65 -0.50
N PHE A 130 13.77 0.25 -1.06
CA PHE A 130 15.06 -0.15 -1.66
C PHE A 130 16.12 -0.51 -0.62
N THR A 131 16.02 0.00 0.61
CA THR A 131 16.87 -0.43 1.72
C THR A 131 16.55 -1.86 2.13
N LYS A 132 15.27 -2.22 2.20
CA LYS A 132 14.82 -3.58 2.55
C LYS A 132 15.02 -4.56 1.40
N TYR A 133 14.78 -4.12 0.17
CA TYR A 133 14.81 -4.95 -1.04
C TYR A 133 15.79 -4.37 -2.06
N PRO A 134 17.10 -4.54 -1.83
CA PRO A 134 18.13 -3.98 -2.71
C PRO A 134 18.11 -4.58 -4.13
N HIS A 135 17.42 -5.71 -4.32
CA HIS A 135 17.25 -6.38 -5.61
C HIS A 135 16.18 -5.73 -6.50
N LEU A 136 15.30 -4.87 -5.95
CA LEU A 136 14.30 -4.17 -6.74
C LEU A 136 14.98 -3.08 -7.59
N ARG A 137 14.66 -3.09 -8.88
CA ARG A 137 15.11 -2.10 -9.87
C ARG A 137 13.93 -1.71 -10.74
N ALA A 138 13.97 -0.49 -11.25
CA ALA A 138 12.98 -0.07 -12.23
C ALA A 138 13.10 -0.97 -13.46
N ILE A 139 11.97 -1.50 -13.93
CA ILE A 139 11.89 -2.30 -15.14
C ILE A 139 10.99 -1.62 -16.16
N ASN A 140 11.22 -1.90 -17.43
CA ASN A 140 10.32 -1.51 -18.52
C ASN A 140 9.39 -2.68 -18.83
N LEU A 141 8.10 -2.39 -18.96
CA LEU A 141 7.10 -3.34 -19.44
C LEU A 141 7.01 -3.18 -20.97
N SER A 142 7.70 -4.02 -21.72
CA SER A 142 7.79 -3.90 -23.18
C SER A 142 7.98 -5.24 -23.90
N SER A 143 7.82 -6.36 -23.19
CA SER A 143 8.14 -7.70 -23.70
C SER A 143 6.94 -8.42 -24.31
N SER A 144 5.72 -8.11 -23.86
CA SER A 144 4.50 -8.89 -24.11
C SER A 144 3.34 -8.05 -24.64
N GLY A 145 3.46 -6.72 -24.71
CA GLY A 145 2.49 -5.86 -25.38
C GLY A 145 2.77 -4.35 -25.25
N THR A 146 1.98 -3.54 -25.96
CA THR A 146 2.09 -2.08 -25.88
C THR A 146 1.25 -1.54 -24.73
N HIS A 147 1.90 -1.23 -23.61
CA HIS A 147 1.27 -0.54 -22.48
C HIS A 147 0.89 0.89 -22.85
N LYS A 148 -0.26 1.38 -22.34
CA LYS A 148 -0.72 2.75 -22.61
C LYS A 148 0.23 3.77 -21.98
N ALA A 149 0.50 4.85 -22.71
CA ALA A 149 1.34 5.96 -22.24
C ALA A 149 0.83 6.57 -20.92
N GLU A 150 -0.49 6.55 -20.69
CA GLU A 150 -1.09 7.03 -19.44
C GLU A 150 -0.52 6.31 -18.21
N PHE A 151 -0.38 4.98 -18.27
CA PHE A 151 0.22 4.22 -17.18
C PHE A 151 1.71 4.53 -17.04
N LEU A 152 2.46 4.46 -18.14
CA LEU A 152 3.92 4.65 -18.16
C LEU A 152 4.35 6.06 -17.68
N ASN A 153 3.55 7.08 -17.97
CA ASN A 153 3.79 8.46 -17.55
C ASN A 153 3.45 8.70 -16.08
N LYS A 154 2.57 7.88 -15.48
CA LYS A 154 2.05 8.08 -14.13
C LYS A 154 2.75 7.19 -13.11
N TYR A 155 3.06 5.96 -13.49
CA TYR A 155 3.62 4.93 -12.62
C TYR A 155 4.97 4.43 -13.10
N ARG A 156 5.72 3.89 -12.14
CA ARG A 156 6.96 3.18 -12.33
C ARG A 156 6.85 1.82 -11.67
N VAL A 157 7.30 0.79 -12.38
CA VAL A 157 7.32 -0.59 -11.91
C VAL A 157 8.73 -0.94 -11.46
N TYR A 158 8.82 -1.52 -10.27
CA TYR A 158 10.04 -2.01 -9.67
C TYR A 158 9.90 -3.50 -9.40
N ALA A 159 10.88 -4.28 -9.85
CA ALA A 159 10.93 -5.72 -9.65
C ALA A 159 12.37 -6.22 -9.78
N LYS A 160 12.59 -7.52 -9.60
CA LYS A 160 13.85 -8.17 -9.99
C LYS A 160 13.92 -8.23 -11.53
N PRO A 161 14.95 -7.67 -12.20
CA PRO A 161 15.01 -7.64 -13.67
C PRO A 161 14.87 -9.01 -14.35
N GLY A 162 15.43 -10.07 -13.73
CA GLY A 162 15.33 -11.43 -14.25
C GLY A 162 13.92 -12.05 -14.21
N ARG A 163 12.93 -11.41 -13.59
CA ARG A 163 11.51 -11.84 -13.60
C ARG A 163 10.62 -10.92 -14.45
N ALA A 164 11.18 -10.05 -15.30
CA ALA A 164 10.40 -9.03 -16.03
C ALA A 164 9.24 -9.59 -16.87
N VAL A 165 9.42 -10.75 -17.53
CA VAL A 165 8.36 -11.41 -18.32
C VAL A 165 7.18 -11.83 -17.44
N GLU A 166 7.46 -12.42 -16.28
CA GLU A 166 6.42 -12.83 -15.32
C GLU A 166 5.75 -11.60 -14.65
N VAL A 167 6.50 -10.53 -14.45
CA VAL A 167 5.91 -9.27 -13.98
C VAL A 167 4.96 -8.70 -15.04
N GLU A 168 5.31 -8.78 -16.32
CA GLU A 168 4.46 -8.28 -17.40
C GLU A 168 3.25 -9.19 -17.67
N SER A 169 3.31 -10.49 -17.35
CA SER A 169 2.12 -11.35 -17.40
C SER A 169 1.08 -10.96 -16.35
N ILE A 170 1.53 -10.58 -15.15
CA ILE A 170 0.69 -10.08 -14.06
C ILE A 170 0.22 -8.64 -14.35
N LEU A 171 1.15 -7.76 -14.71
CA LEU A 171 0.89 -6.37 -15.08
C LEU A 171 0.72 -6.24 -16.59
N ASN A 172 -0.16 -7.04 -17.18
CA ASN A 172 -0.42 -7.02 -18.62
C ASN A 172 -1.07 -5.69 -19.08
N PRO A 173 -1.21 -5.43 -20.40
CA PRO A 173 -1.79 -4.18 -20.89
C PRO A 173 -3.18 -3.86 -20.33
N LEU A 174 -4.04 -4.87 -20.12
CA LEU A 174 -5.37 -4.70 -19.52
C LEU A 174 -5.25 -4.24 -18.06
N VAL A 175 -4.38 -4.89 -17.28
CA VAL A 175 -4.16 -4.54 -15.87
C VAL A 175 -3.59 -3.14 -15.72
N THR A 176 -2.56 -2.80 -16.49
CA THR A 176 -1.96 -1.46 -16.45
C THR A 176 -2.94 -0.35 -16.85
N GLU A 177 -3.86 -0.62 -17.78
CA GLU A 177 -4.95 0.29 -18.12
C GLU A 177 -5.94 0.47 -16.97
N MET A 178 -6.33 -0.61 -16.29
CA MET A 178 -7.22 -0.51 -15.13
C MET A 178 -6.56 0.24 -13.98
N VAL A 179 -5.26 0.02 -13.76
CA VAL A 179 -4.47 0.76 -12.77
C VAL A 179 -4.37 2.25 -13.11
N SER A 180 -4.16 2.62 -14.38
CA SER A 180 -4.09 4.04 -14.77
C SER A 180 -5.40 4.78 -14.49
N LYS A 181 -6.53 4.15 -14.83
CA LYS A 181 -7.89 4.71 -14.72
C LYS A 181 -8.44 4.77 -13.30
N HIS A 182 -8.30 3.70 -12.52
CA HIS A 182 -9.06 3.54 -11.28
C HIS A 182 -8.25 3.72 -10.01
N PHE A 183 -6.94 3.47 -10.05
CA PHE A 183 -6.11 3.49 -8.83
C PHE A 183 -5.70 4.90 -8.41
N GLY A 184 -5.97 5.93 -9.21
CA GLY A 184 -5.75 7.32 -8.79
C GLY A 184 -4.28 7.55 -8.43
N SER A 185 -3.99 7.80 -7.16
CA SER A 185 -2.62 7.98 -6.64
C SER A 185 -2.20 6.88 -5.66
N LEU A 186 -2.80 5.69 -5.78
CA LEU A 186 -2.48 4.54 -4.94
C LEU A 186 -1.21 3.87 -5.45
N ALA A 187 -0.36 3.42 -4.53
CA ALA A 187 0.75 2.52 -4.85
C ALA A 187 0.35 1.07 -4.56
N ILE A 188 0.99 0.13 -5.24
CA ILE A 188 0.70 -1.30 -5.15
C ILE A 188 1.99 -2.06 -4.86
N GLU A 189 1.93 -3.08 -4.02
CA GLU A 189 3.03 -4.03 -3.81
C GLU A 189 2.50 -5.45 -3.79
N ILE A 190 3.21 -6.37 -4.44
CA ILE A 190 2.98 -7.81 -4.36
C ILE A 190 4.24 -8.41 -3.76
N GLU A 191 4.13 -9.04 -2.59
CA GLU A 191 5.26 -9.69 -1.92
C GLU A 191 4.79 -11.01 -1.30
N GLY A 192 5.33 -12.14 -1.78
CA GLY A 192 4.84 -13.46 -1.40
C GLY A 192 3.36 -13.62 -1.77
N SER A 193 2.54 -14.11 -0.84
CA SER A 193 1.08 -14.26 -1.02
C SER A 193 0.29 -13.02 -0.59
N LEU A 194 0.90 -11.84 -0.57
CA LEU A 194 0.26 -10.60 -0.13
C LEU A 194 0.25 -9.56 -1.24
N LEU A 195 -0.94 -9.03 -1.51
CA LEU A 195 -1.13 -7.79 -2.25
C LEU A 195 -1.37 -6.64 -1.27
N TYR A 196 -0.60 -5.57 -1.40
CA TYR A 196 -0.77 -4.35 -0.63
C TYR A 196 -1.20 -3.19 -1.51
N VAL A 197 -2.13 -2.37 -1.01
CA VAL A 197 -2.56 -1.11 -1.60
C VAL A 197 -2.29 0.02 -0.62
N TYR A 198 -1.56 1.04 -1.07
CA TYR A 198 -1.11 2.16 -0.25
C TYR A 198 -1.74 3.47 -0.70
N SER A 199 -2.12 4.29 0.27
CA SER A 199 -2.27 5.75 0.09
C SER A 199 -1.29 6.49 0.99
N GLU A 200 -0.75 7.63 0.54
CA GLU A 200 0.26 8.41 1.27
C GLU A 200 -0.18 9.87 1.45
N ASN A 201 -0.15 10.38 2.68
CA ASN A 201 -0.37 11.80 3.00
C ASN A 201 -1.68 12.40 2.43
N ILE A 202 -2.63 11.55 2.04
CA ILE A 202 -3.95 11.96 1.58
C ILE A 202 -4.88 12.05 2.78
N THR A 203 -5.70 13.09 2.83
CA THR A 203 -6.77 13.20 3.82
C THR A 203 -7.72 12.02 3.65
N LEU A 204 -7.83 11.20 4.71
CA LEU A 204 -8.69 10.04 4.69
C LEU A 204 -10.15 10.40 4.41
N SER A 205 -10.78 9.65 3.51
CA SER A 205 -12.20 9.73 3.22
C SER A 205 -12.76 8.33 3.00
N GLU A 206 -14.08 8.18 3.12
CA GLU A 206 -14.77 6.94 2.79
C GLU A 206 -14.56 6.56 1.32
N GLN A 207 -14.57 7.54 0.40
CA GLN A 207 -14.32 7.26 -1.02
C GLN A 207 -12.93 6.68 -1.26
N LEU A 208 -11.91 7.16 -0.53
CA LEU A 208 -10.56 6.62 -0.64
C LEU A 208 -10.50 5.17 -0.15
N LEU A 209 -11.10 4.89 1.02
CA LEU A 209 -11.12 3.53 1.58
C LEU A 209 -11.89 2.56 0.68
N ASP A 210 -13.06 2.96 0.18
CA ASP A 210 -13.85 2.18 -0.77
C ASP A 210 -13.06 1.93 -2.07
N ALA A 211 -12.36 2.95 -2.60
CA ALA A 211 -11.52 2.79 -3.77
C ALA A 211 -10.35 1.83 -3.53
N MET A 212 -9.63 1.98 -2.41
CA MET A 212 -8.54 1.06 -2.04
C MET A 212 -9.04 -0.38 -1.93
N LEU A 213 -10.20 -0.60 -1.28
CA LEU A 213 -10.78 -1.92 -1.08
C LEU A 213 -11.19 -2.56 -2.41
N LYS A 214 -11.99 -1.86 -3.22
CA LYS A 214 -12.51 -2.39 -4.49
C LYS A 214 -11.41 -2.61 -5.52
N ASN A 215 -10.48 -1.67 -5.64
CA ASN A 215 -9.36 -1.78 -6.57
C ASN A 215 -8.41 -2.91 -6.15
N GLY A 216 -8.09 -3.02 -4.86
CA GLY A 216 -7.25 -4.09 -4.33
C GLY A 216 -7.89 -5.47 -4.51
N ARG A 217 -9.18 -5.61 -4.18
CA ARG A 217 -9.93 -6.86 -4.41
C ARG A 217 -9.94 -7.24 -5.89
N TRP A 218 -10.20 -6.28 -6.79
CA TRP A 218 -10.21 -6.54 -8.22
C TRP A 218 -8.86 -7.07 -8.72
N LEU A 219 -7.76 -6.48 -8.25
CA LEU A 219 -6.42 -6.93 -8.63
C LEU A 219 -6.06 -8.28 -8.01
N ALA A 220 -6.45 -8.56 -6.76
CA ALA A 220 -6.28 -9.86 -6.13
C ALA A 220 -6.97 -10.97 -6.93
N ASP A 221 -8.24 -10.77 -7.28
CA ASP A 221 -9.04 -11.67 -8.12
C ASP A 221 -8.42 -11.88 -9.50
N HIS A 222 -7.83 -10.84 -10.09
CA HIS A 222 -7.12 -10.99 -11.37
C HIS A 222 -5.86 -11.85 -11.24
N ILE A 223 -5.04 -11.61 -10.21
CA ILE A 223 -3.80 -12.37 -9.97
C ILE A 223 -4.11 -13.85 -9.75
N ASP A 224 -5.09 -14.17 -8.91
CA ASP A 224 -5.43 -15.55 -8.61
C ASP A 224 -5.99 -16.29 -9.83
N ARG A 225 -6.88 -15.66 -10.61
CA ARG A 225 -7.42 -16.29 -11.84
C ARG A 225 -6.34 -16.60 -12.88
N GLN A 226 -5.38 -15.70 -13.07
CA GLN A 226 -4.27 -15.95 -13.99
C GLN A 226 -3.39 -17.12 -13.53
N ALA A 227 -3.24 -17.30 -12.22
CA ALA A 227 -2.47 -18.41 -11.67
C ALA A 227 -3.18 -19.76 -11.84
N ASP A 228 -4.51 -19.78 -11.67
CA ASP A 228 -5.33 -20.97 -11.88
C ASP A 228 -5.31 -21.42 -13.36
N GLU A 229 -5.45 -20.47 -14.29
CA GLU A 229 -5.37 -20.75 -15.73
C GLU A 229 -4.02 -21.37 -16.11
N THR A 230 -2.91 -20.86 -15.58
CA THR A 230 -1.57 -21.40 -15.85
C THR A 230 -1.39 -22.82 -15.30
N SER A 231 -2.03 -23.14 -14.16
CA SER A 231 -1.93 -24.47 -13.53
C SER A 231 -2.73 -25.54 -14.29
N SER A 232 -3.75 -25.15 -15.05
CA SER A 232 -4.55 -26.07 -15.86
C SER A 232 -3.87 -26.58 -17.15
N TYR A 233 -2.67 -26.09 -17.47
CA TYR A 233 -1.90 -26.47 -18.66
C TYR A 233 -0.65 -27.31 -18.36
N GLU A 234 -0.39 -27.69 -17.10
CA GLU A 234 0.67 -28.66 -16.77
C GLU A 234 0.08 -30.09 -16.67
N PRO A 235 0.47 -31.03 -17.55
CA PRO A 235 0.04 -32.43 -17.51
C PRO A 235 0.72 -33.27 -16.41
#